data_AF-A0A7J7PTJ2-F1
#
_entry.id   AF-A0A7J7PTJ2-F1
#
_cell.length_a   1.000
_cell.length_b   1.000
_cell.length_c   1.000
_cell.angle_alpha   90.00
_cell.angle_beta   90.00
_cell.angle_gamma   90.00
#
_symmetry.space_group_name_H-M   'P 1'
#
loop_
_entity.id
_entity.type
_entity.pdbx_description
1 polymer ?
#
loop_
_entity_poly.entity_id
_entity_poly.type
_entity_poly.pdbx_seq_one_letter_code
_entity_poly.pdbx_strand_id
1 'polypeptide(L)'
;MLYSKHQQQCLQIQVNQDVPSTSVAHFVQLAVNCSTVAPDMLSAAIDQLPAQLEPDVACTLLLTAIKRQHAAAAVYMLGVSSSTCHMDRKPREVVFIELTVHQVHLLGPQQQRKVLSLAFQLSAKALAWVVLKSVQDDNAVSTRLLCKLPAAQRFGSGLLAQLLQAAAQRNSLECAAALCMLPAVRGISADAVEQLLQAAVKEDKLQLVRLLCRVPAAAADISSRALEKTLQTAVSQQRSSTSVSCTEQLCSLPGASNLSTDDKEQLLQAAEEQQNVVCTQHLCRLPAAAQLDSAQVLQLLQAAMRHNDADHSSSPCVLTHSWSPEQHGSGGCVAQLCTLLAPQYLGDAELARLADAASTQGCAKCAEQLREFDVACQLRTSTAELDKQLRLKLHLNFGE
;
A
#
# COMPACT_ATOMS: atom_id res chain seq x y z
N MET A 1 -2.31 -39.11 35.30
CA MET A 1 -2.30 -37.87 36.10
C MET A 1 -1.03 -37.86 36.96
N LEU A 2 0.07 -37.32 36.44
CA LEU A 2 1.27 -37.05 37.23
C LEU A 2 1.50 -35.55 37.20
N TYR A 3 0.95 -34.87 38.20
CA TYR A 3 1.32 -33.48 38.47
C TYR A 3 2.80 -33.46 38.87
N SER A 4 3.60 -32.56 38.29
CA SER A 4 5.03 -32.48 38.63
C SER A 4 5.18 -32.12 40.12
N LYS A 5 6.29 -32.53 40.76
CA LYS A 5 6.58 -32.22 42.17
C LYS A 5 6.41 -30.74 42.52
N HIS A 6 6.69 -29.83 41.57
CA HIS A 6 6.46 -28.39 41.74
C HIS A 6 4.97 -28.04 41.83
N GLN A 7 4.13 -28.69 41.03
CA GLN A 7 2.69 -28.43 41.02
C GLN A 7 2.01 -28.94 42.31
N GLN A 8 2.51 -30.03 42.90
CA GLN A 8 2.09 -30.49 44.22
C GLN A 8 2.54 -29.55 45.36
N GLN A 9 3.73 -28.97 45.27
CA GLN A 9 4.22 -27.97 46.23
C GLN A 9 3.35 -26.69 46.22
N CYS A 10 2.89 -26.23 45.05
CA CYS A 10 1.97 -25.09 44.97
C CYS A 10 0.60 -25.37 45.62
N LEU A 11 0.09 -26.61 45.51
CA LEU A 11 -1.21 -26.99 46.09
C LEU A 11 -1.17 -27.20 47.61
N GLN A 12 -0.04 -27.67 48.18
CA GLN A 12 0.05 -27.97 49.62
C GLN A 12 0.10 -26.74 50.53
N ILE A 13 0.39 -25.55 49.99
CA ILE A 13 0.65 -24.33 50.78
C ILE A 13 -0.62 -23.49 50.98
N GLN A 14 -1.70 -23.81 50.27
CA GLN A 14 -3.01 -23.15 50.39
C GLN A 14 -3.69 -23.30 51.78
N VAL A 15 -3.05 -24.02 52.72
CA VAL A 15 -3.64 -24.39 54.02
C VAL A 15 -3.04 -23.65 55.23
N ASN A 16 -1.94 -22.90 55.11
CA ASN A 16 -1.33 -22.18 56.24
C ASN A 16 -1.39 -20.65 56.07
N GLN A 17 -2.07 -19.96 57.01
CA GLN A 17 -2.41 -18.53 56.91
C GLN A 17 -1.31 -17.53 57.36
N ASP A 18 -0.15 -17.99 57.83
CA ASP A 18 0.93 -17.10 58.30
C ASP A 18 2.21 -17.24 57.45
N VAL A 19 2.17 -16.74 56.21
CA VAL A 19 3.33 -16.74 55.31
C VAL A 19 3.96 -15.33 55.28
N PRO A 20 5.27 -15.17 55.54
CA PRO A 20 5.93 -13.86 55.51
C PRO A 20 5.86 -13.22 54.12
N SER A 21 5.74 -11.89 54.06
CA SER A 21 5.53 -11.11 52.82
C SER A 21 6.57 -11.35 51.72
N THR A 22 7.82 -11.64 52.10
CA THR A 22 8.90 -12.01 51.17
C THR A 22 8.67 -13.35 50.47
N SER A 23 7.96 -14.28 51.12
CA SER A 23 7.67 -15.60 50.56
C SER A 23 6.54 -15.55 49.52
N VAL A 24 5.60 -14.61 49.62
CA VAL A 24 4.50 -14.42 48.65
C VAL A 24 5.01 -13.98 47.28
N ALA A 25 6.01 -13.09 47.22
CA ALA A 25 6.65 -12.68 45.97
C ALA A 25 7.32 -13.86 45.26
N HIS A 26 7.96 -14.77 46.01
CA HIS A 26 8.51 -16.00 45.46
C HIS A 26 7.42 -16.96 44.95
N PHE A 27 6.24 -17.01 45.58
CA PHE A 27 5.11 -17.82 45.08
C PHE A 27 4.51 -17.28 43.79
N VAL A 28 4.35 -15.96 43.66
CA VAL A 28 3.89 -15.37 42.40
C VAL A 28 4.95 -15.52 41.32
N GLN A 29 6.24 -15.35 41.63
CA GLN A 29 7.33 -15.65 40.70
C GLN A 29 7.29 -17.13 40.25
N LEU A 30 7.03 -18.06 41.18
CA LEU A 30 6.93 -19.49 40.89
C LEU A 30 5.69 -19.81 40.03
N ALA A 31 4.53 -19.23 40.36
CA ALA A 31 3.30 -19.38 39.60
C ALA A 31 3.45 -18.82 38.18
N VAL A 32 4.10 -17.66 38.04
CA VAL A 32 4.43 -17.04 36.75
C VAL A 32 5.52 -17.82 35.99
N ASN A 33 6.33 -18.63 36.67
CA ASN A 33 7.29 -19.52 36.02
C ASN A 33 6.68 -20.87 35.58
N CYS A 34 5.46 -21.20 36.02
CA CYS A 34 4.78 -22.42 35.65
C CYS A 34 3.85 -22.19 34.45
N SER A 35 4.18 -22.79 33.30
CA SER A 35 3.45 -22.59 32.03
C SER A 35 2.01 -23.15 31.99
N THR A 36 1.57 -23.86 33.03
CA THR A 36 0.31 -24.62 33.06
C THR A 36 -0.62 -24.26 34.23
N VAL A 37 -0.39 -23.12 34.91
CA VAL A 37 -1.24 -22.71 36.03
C VAL A 37 -2.63 -22.35 35.52
N ALA A 38 -3.65 -22.99 36.09
CA ALA A 38 -5.04 -22.66 35.80
C ALA A 38 -5.31 -21.18 36.15
N PRO A 39 -6.08 -20.42 35.33
CA PRO A 39 -6.35 -19.01 35.56
C PRO A 39 -6.88 -18.69 36.97
N ASP A 40 -7.68 -19.58 37.55
CA ASP A 40 -8.28 -19.41 38.87
C ASP A 40 -7.23 -19.47 40.00
N MET A 41 -6.24 -20.36 39.90
CA MET A 41 -5.15 -20.45 40.88
C MET A 41 -4.27 -19.20 40.83
N LEU A 42 -4.03 -18.68 39.62
CA LEU A 42 -3.26 -17.47 39.44
C LEU A 42 -4.02 -16.24 39.97
N SER A 43 -5.34 -16.16 39.75
CA SER A 43 -6.20 -15.13 40.35
C SER A 43 -6.10 -15.16 41.87
N ALA A 44 -6.27 -16.34 42.48
CA ALA A 44 -6.18 -16.50 43.92
C ALA A 44 -4.78 -16.14 44.47
N ALA A 45 -3.71 -16.49 43.75
CA ALA A 45 -2.35 -16.12 44.14
C ALA A 45 -2.11 -14.60 44.06
N ILE A 46 -2.67 -13.93 43.03
CA ILE A 46 -2.56 -12.48 42.89
C ILE A 46 -3.42 -11.77 43.95
N ASP A 47 -4.59 -12.32 44.31
CA ASP A 47 -5.44 -11.78 45.38
C ASP A 47 -4.78 -11.88 46.77
N GLN A 48 -3.80 -12.78 46.93
CA GLN A 48 -2.98 -12.90 48.13
C GLN A 48 -1.71 -12.04 48.10
N LEU A 49 -1.42 -11.31 47.01
CA LEU A 49 -0.30 -10.38 47.00
C LEU A 49 -0.49 -9.33 48.09
N PRO A 50 0.57 -9.00 48.85
CA PRO A 50 0.48 -7.95 49.86
C PRO A 50 -0.01 -6.65 49.21
N ALA A 51 -0.91 -5.95 49.90
CA ALA A 51 -1.49 -4.69 49.41
C ALA A 51 -0.42 -3.61 49.10
N GLN A 52 0.80 -3.78 49.60
CA GLN A 52 1.95 -2.93 49.38
C GLN A 52 3.11 -3.75 48.82
N LEU A 53 3.04 -4.07 47.52
CA LEU A 53 4.23 -4.47 46.77
C LEU A 53 5.09 -3.24 46.51
N GLU A 54 6.41 -3.37 46.68
CA GLU A 54 7.31 -2.34 46.20
C GLU A 54 7.16 -2.18 44.67
N PRO A 55 7.13 -0.95 44.14
CA PRO A 55 6.89 -0.68 42.72
C PRO A 55 7.83 -1.44 41.78
N ASP A 56 9.10 -1.58 42.17
CA ASP A 56 10.13 -2.27 41.38
C ASP A 56 9.89 -3.78 41.31
N VAL A 57 9.41 -4.37 42.40
CA VAL A 57 9.05 -5.80 42.46
C VAL A 57 7.80 -6.06 41.61
N ALA A 58 6.77 -5.22 41.73
CA ALA A 58 5.57 -5.32 40.91
C ALA A 58 5.89 -5.20 39.41
N CYS A 59 6.74 -4.24 39.04
CA CYS A 59 7.23 -4.07 37.67
C CYS A 59 7.99 -5.30 37.17
N THR A 60 8.91 -5.83 37.97
CA THR A 60 9.71 -7.01 37.62
C THR A 60 8.85 -8.26 37.42
N LEU A 61 7.85 -8.47 38.29
CA LEU A 61 6.89 -9.57 38.16
C LEU A 61 6.05 -9.42 36.88
N LEU A 62 5.54 -8.22 36.60
CA LEU A 62 4.79 -7.91 35.37
C LEU A 62 5.62 -8.16 34.11
N LEU A 63 6.85 -7.64 34.06
CA LEU A 63 7.76 -7.84 32.93
C LEU A 63 8.13 -9.32 32.77
N THR A 64 8.30 -10.05 33.87
CA THR A 64 8.54 -11.50 33.83
C THR A 64 7.33 -12.23 33.26
N ALA A 65 6.12 -11.91 33.73
CA ALA A 65 4.88 -12.49 33.21
C ALA A 65 4.73 -12.24 31.70
N ILE A 66 5.00 -11.02 31.24
CA ILE A 66 4.98 -10.69 29.81
C ILE A 66 6.06 -11.48 29.06
N LYS A 67 7.32 -11.47 29.50
CA LYS A 67 8.40 -12.23 28.83
C LYS A 67 8.11 -13.73 28.73
N ARG A 68 7.32 -14.27 29.67
CA ARG A 68 6.88 -15.68 29.71
C ARG A 68 5.57 -15.95 28.96
N GLN A 69 5.00 -14.97 28.29
CA GLN A 69 3.74 -15.10 27.56
C GLN A 69 2.50 -15.36 28.43
N HIS A 70 2.55 -14.93 29.70
CA HIS A 70 1.41 -14.99 30.62
C HIS A 70 0.55 -13.73 30.52
N ALA A 71 -0.04 -13.51 29.35
CA ALA A 71 -0.82 -12.31 29.03
C ALA A 71 -1.97 -12.09 30.03
N ALA A 72 -2.71 -13.15 30.35
CA ALA A 72 -3.81 -13.08 31.31
C ALA A 72 -3.34 -12.67 32.71
N ALA A 73 -2.18 -13.17 33.16
CA ALA A 73 -1.58 -12.81 34.44
C ALA A 73 -1.21 -11.34 34.47
N ALA A 74 -0.50 -10.87 33.44
CA ALA A 74 -0.07 -9.49 33.33
C ALA A 74 -1.28 -8.52 33.30
N VAL A 75 -2.33 -8.86 32.54
CA VAL A 75 -3.57 -8.08 32.49
C VAL A 75 -4.30 -8.08 33.83
N TYR A 76 -4.36 -9.21 34.50
CA TYR A 76 -4.98 -9.30 35.82
C TYR A 76 -4.22 -8.43 36.82
N MET A 77 -2.90 -8.60 36.92
CA MET A 77 -2.04 -7.80 37.77
C MET A 77 -2.18 -6.30 37.50
N LEU A 78 -2.22 -5.88 36.23
CA LEU A 78 -2.46 -4.48 35.85
C LEU A 78 -3.86 -3.96 36.21
N GLY A 79 -4.84 -4.86 36.31
CA GLY A 79 -6.22 -4.52 36.68
C GLY A 79 -6.43 -4.36 38.19
N VAL A 80 -5.52 -4.88 39.02
CA VAL A 80 -5.58 -4.71 40.48
C VAL A 80 -5.03 -3.34 40.84
N SER A 81 -5.87 -2.44 41.34
CA SER A 81 -5.54 -1.03 41.60
C SER A 81 -4.31 -0.83 42.50
N SER A 82 -4.08 -1.73 43.45
CA SER A 82 -2.95 -1.66 44.39
C SER A 82 -1.58 -1.87 43.75
N SER A 83 -1.51 -2.60 42.63
CA SER A 83 -0.25 -2.84 41.93
C SER A 83 0.15 -1.64 41.05
N THR A 84 -0.84 -0.93 40.49
CA THR A 84 -0.59 0.15 39.54
C THR A 84 -0.53 1.52 40.20
N CYS A 85 -1.20 1.75 41.33
CA CYS A 85 -1.20 3.08 41.98
C CYS A 85 0.19 3.55 42.41
N HIS A 86 1.12 2.64 42.71
CA HIS A 86 2.48 2.95 43.14
C HIS A 86 3.52 2.86 42.03
N MET A 87 3.18 2.38 40.83
CA MET A 87 4.10 2.36 39.70
C MET A 87 4.24 3.76 39.08
N ASP A 88 5.48 4.25 39.05
CA ASP A 88 5.86 5.42 38.29
C ASP A 88 5.42 5.30 36.82
N ARG A 89 5.20 6.46 36.20
CA ARG A 89 4.73 6.55 34.81
C ARG A 89 5.62 5.77 33.84
N LYS A 90 6.95 5.87 33.98
CA LYS A 90 7.92 5.26 33.06
C LYS A 90 7.87 3.72 33.08
N PRO A 91 8.01 3.03 34.25
CA PRO A 91 7.80 1.58 34.34
C PRO A 91 6.47 1.11 33.77
N ARG A 92 5.39 1.85 34.02
CA ARG A 92 4.06 1.52 33.51
C ARG A 92 4.01 1.59 31.98
N GLU A 93 4.61 2.61 31.38
CA GLU A 93 4.73 2.73 29.91
C GLU A 93 5.51 1.53 29.33
N VAL A 94 6.61 1.09 29.97
CA VAL A 94 7.41 -0.07 29.52
C VAL A 94 6.61 -1.38 29.60
N VAL A 95 5.94 -1.64 30.73
CA VAL A 95 5.09 -2.84 30.87
C VAL A 95 3.97 -2.84 29.83
N PHE A 96 3.34 -1.69 29.62
CA PHE A 96 2.27 -1.55 28.64
C PHE A 96 2.77 -1.82 27.21
N ILE A 97 3.92 -1.23 26.88
CA ILE A 97 4.62 -1.44 25.61
C ILE A 97 4.80 -2.93 25.35
N GLU A 98 5.43 -3.64 26.28
CA GLU A 98 5.77 -5.06 26.15
C GLU A 98 4.51 -5.92 26.00
N LEU A 99 3.48 -5.63 26.80
CA LEU A 99 2.21 -6.35 26.76
C LEU A 99 1.48 -6.17 25.42
N THR A 100 1.46 -4.94 24.91
CA THR A 100 0.68 -4.61 23.71
C THR A 100 1.34 -5.10 22.43
N VAL A 101 2.66 -4.99 22.36
CA VAL A 101 3.45 -5.45 21.23
C VAL A 101 3.35 -6.97 21.10
N HIS A 102 3.54 -7.70 22.20
CA HIS A 102 3.68 -9.15 22.12
C HIS A 102 2.37 -9.92 22.25
N GLN A 103 1.35 -9.39 22.96
CA GLN A 103 0.28 -10.27 23.49
C GLN A 103 -1.14 -9.78 23.35
N VAL A 104 -1.39 -8.54 22.92
CA VAL A 104 -2.78 -8.02 22.86
C VAL A 104 -3.69 -8.85 21.94
N HIS A 105 -3.11 -9.48 20.90
CA HIS A 105 -3.84 -10.35 19.98
C HIS A 105 -4.24 -11.70 20.60
N LEU A 106 -3.54 -12.14 21.66
CA LEU A 106 -3.84 -13.37 22.41
C LEU A 106 -4.89 -13.15 23.50
N LEU A 107 -5.20 -11.88 23.82
CA LEU A 107 -6.15 -11.52 24.86
C LEU A 107 -7.59 -11.63 24.36
N GLY A 108 -8.48 -12.12 25.22
CA GLY A 108 -9.92 -12.07 24.95
C GLY A 108 -10.45 -10.63 24.90
N PRO A 109 -11.62 -10.37 24.29
CA PRO A 109 -12.15 -9.02 24.11
C PRO A 109 -12.26 -8.19 25.41
N GLN A 110 -12.58 -8.83 26.53
CA GLN A 110 -12.64 -8.18 27.84
C GLN A 110 -11.26 -7.73 28.34
N GLN A 111 -10.25 -8.57 28.16
CA GLN A 111 -8.87 -8.26 28.53
C GLN A 111 -8.29 -7.18 27.61
N GLN A 112 -8.59 -7.22 26.31
CA GLN A 112 -8.22 -6.16 25.36
C GLN A 112 -8.80 -4.80 25.79
N ARG A 113 -10.07 -4.74 26.23
CA ARG A 113 -10.67 -3.51 26.77
C ARG A 113 -9.93 -2.99 28.00
N LYS A 114 -9.55 -3.88 28.93
CA LYS A 114 -8.76 -3.50 30.11
C LYS A 114 -7.39 -2.93 29.72
N VAL A 115 -6.66 -3.60 28.83
CA VAL A 115 -5.39 -3.08 28.32
C VAL A 115 -5.60 -1.73 27.64
N LEU A 116 -6.57 -1.62 26.73
CA LEU A 116 -6.85 -0.36 26.05
C LEU A 116 -7.21 0.77 27.03
N SER A 117 -7.91 0.47 28.14
CA SER A 117 -8.22 1.47 29.18
C SER A 117 -6.95 2.05 29.82
N LEU A 118 -5.92 1.23 30.03
CA LEU A 118 -4.61 1.67 30.54
C LEU A 118 -3.85 2.49 29.49
N ALA A 119 -4.05 2.17 28.21
CA ALA A 119 -3.44 2.87 27.09
C ALA A 119 -3.85 4.36 27.02
N PHE A 120 -5.03 4.72 27.55
CA PHE A 120 -5.46 6.13 27.64
C PHE A 120 -4.53 7.00 28.50
N GLN A 121 -3.73 6.38 29.38
CA GLN A 121 -2.80 7.10 30.26
C GLN A 121 -1.42 7.33 29.62
N LEU A 122 -1.15 6.75 28.44
CA LEU A 122 0.14 6.87 27.78
C LEU A 122 0.35 8.29 27.25
N SER A 123 1.61 8.75 27.31
CA SER A 123 2.00 9.90 26.51
C SER A 123 1.83 9.62 25.01
N ALA A 124 1.58 10.66 24.20
CA ALA A 124 1.52 10.52 22.75
C ALA A 124 2.83 9.94 22.17
N LYS A 125 3.98 10.29 22.78
CA LYS A 125 5.30 9.76 22.40
C LYS A 125 5.44 8.26 22.71
N ALA A 126 5.02 7.82 23.89
CA ALA A 126 5.02 6.39 24.23
C ALA A 126 4.08 5.61 23.30
N LEU A 127 2.86 6.12 23.07
CA LEU A 127 1.91 5.49 22.16
C LEU A 127 2.45 5.41 20.72
N ALA A 128 3.08 6.47 20.22
CA ALA A 128 3.73 6.48 18.92
C ALA A 128 4.79 5.38 18.78
N TRP A 129 5.60 5.19 19.82
CA TRP A 129 6.61 4.13 19.86
C TRP A 129 5.95 2.74 19.85
N VAL A 130 4.87 2.53 20.62
CA VAL A 130 4.12 1.25 20.63
C VAL A 130 3.57 0.95 19.23
N VAL A 131 2.99 1.96 18.57
CA VAL A 131 2.45 1.81 17.21
C VAL A 131 3.58 1.52 16.21
N LEU A 132 4.72 2.21 16.30
CA LEU A 132 5.87 1.92 15.45
C LEU A 132 6.33 0.46 15.63
N LYS A 133 6.43 0.01 16.87
CA LYS A 133 6.84 -1.35 17.18
C LYS A 133 5.82 -2.37 16.67
N SER A 134 4.52 -2.12 16.82
CA SER A 134 3.49 -3.01 16.26
C SER A 134 3.52 -3.06 14.73
N VAL A 135 3.81 -1.95 14.07
CA VAL A 135 4.03 -1.89 12.61
C VAL A 135 5.28 -2.68 12.20
N GLN A 136 6.38 -2.54 12.95
CA GLN A 136 7.62 -3.28 12.69
C GLN A 136 7.48 -4.79 12.84
N ASP A 137 6.60 -5.22 13.74
CA ASP A 137 6.29 -6.63 13.99
C ASP A 137 5.11 -7.14 13.13
N ASP A 138 4.64 -6.34 12.16
CA ASP A 138 3.49 -6.63 11.26
C ASP A 138 2.19 -7.00 12.01
N ASN A 139 2.00 -6.45 13.20
CA ASN A 139 0.84 -6.73 14.03
C ASN A 139 -0.30 -5.73 13.75
N ALA A 140 -1.01 -5.98 12.65
CA ALA A 140 -2.14 -5.17 12.19
C ALA A 140 -3.26 -5.00 13.23
N VAL A 141 -3.53 -6.04 14.04
CA VAL A 141 -4.57 -6.00 15.07
C VAL A 141 -4.20 -4.99 16.16
N SER A 142 -2.97 -5.06 16.67
CA SER A 142 -2.45 -4.07 17.62
C SER A 142 -2.48 -2.66 17.05
N THR A 143 -1.94 -2.48 15.84
CA THR A 143 -1.91 -1.17 15.18
C THR A 143 -3.32 -0.57 15.06
N ARG A 144 -4.30 -1.36 14.62
CA ARG A 144 -5.69 -0.92 14.48
C ARG A 144 -6.34 -0.56 15.82
N LEU A 145 -6.10 -1.34 16.87
CA LEU A 145 -6.63 -1.05 18.21
C LEU A 145 -5.98 0.22 18.80
N LEU A 146 -4.67 0.36 18.65
CA LEU A 146 -3.92 1.52 19.13
C LEU A 146 -4.31 2.81 18.40
N CYS A 147 -4.56 2.73 17.09
CA CYS A 147 -5.02 3.88 16.31
C CYS A 147 -6.40 4.40 16.76
N LYS A 148 -7.23 3.58 17.44
CA LYS A 148 -8.52 4.02 17.98
C LYS A 148 -8.41 4.83 19.28
N LEU A 149 -7.23 4.89 19.90
CA LEU A 149 -7.04 5.62 21.16
C LEU A 149 -7.04 7.14 20.92
N PRO A 150 -7.59 7.96 21.83
CA PRO A 150 -7.63 9.42 21.67
C PRO A 150 -6.25 10.07 21.51
N ALA A 151 -5.22 9.50 22.12
CA ALA A 151 -3.85 9.98 21.97
C ALA A 151 -3.29 9.72 20.55
N ALA A 152 -3.70 8.65 19.87
CA ALA A 152 -3.30 8.38 18.47
C ALA A 152 -3.98 9.35 17.49
N GLN A 153 -5.21 9.76 17.81
CA GLN A 153 -5.96 10.76 17.03
C GLN A 153 -5.28 12.14 17.04
N ARG A 154 -4.31 12.36 17.94
CA ARG A 154 -3.53 13.60 18.08
C ARG A 154 -2.10 13.47 17.53
N PHE A 155 -1.78 12.42 16.79
CA PHE A 155 -0.48 12.30 16.14
C PHE A 155 -0.25 13.49 15.19
N GLY A 156 0.98 14.02 15.19
CA GLY A 156 1.41 14.98 14.18
C GLY A 156 1.59 14.28 12.82
N SER A 157 1.40 15.01 11.74
CA SER A 157 1.54 14.45 10.38
C SER A 157 2.95 13.93 10.07
N GLY A 158 3.99 14.59 10.56
CA GLY A 158 5.38 14.12 10.40
C GLY A 158 5.64 12.77 11.06
N LEU A 159 5.09 12.54 12.25
CA LEU A 159 5.15 11.23 12.90
C LEU A 159 4.35 10.19 12.13
N LEU A 160 3.15 10.54 11.67
CA LEU A 160 2.31 9.63 10.88
C LEU A 160 3.00 9.22 9.56
N ALA A 161 3.68 10.15 8.89
CA ALA A 161 4.48 9.85 7.71
C ALA A 161 5.59 8.82 8.00
N GLN A 162 6.30 8.96 9.13
CA GLN A 162 7.32 7.98 9.55
C GLN A 162 6.70 6.60 9.84
N LEU A 163 5.54 6.55 10.49
CA LEU A 163 4.83 5.29 10.76
C LEU A 163 4.36 4.63 9.46
N LEU A 164 3.83 5.40 8.51
CA LEU A 164 3.45 4.90 7.18
C LEU A 164 4.66 4.42 6.39
N GLN A 165 5.80 5.11 6.51
CA GLN A 165 7.05 4.68 5.87
C GLN A 165 7.53 3.34 6.45
N ALA A 166 7.46 3.17 7.77
CA ALA A 166 7.78 1.89 8.41
C ALA A 166 6.82 0.78 7.94
N ALA A 167 5.52 1.06 7.84
CA ALA A 167 4.53 0.10 7.33
C ALA A 167 4.79 -0.27 5.88
N ALA A 168 5.14 0.71 5.05
CA ALA A 168 5.50 0.53 3.64
C ALA A 168 6.74 -0.37 3.49
N GLN A 169 7.81 -0.10 4.26
CA GLN A 169 9.03 -0.91 4.26
C GLN A 169 8.75 -2.35 4.69
N ARG A 170 7.85 -2.55 5.67
CA ARG A 170 7.44 -3.87 6.14
C ARG A 170 6.41 -4.58 5.25
N ASN A 171 5.93 -3.92 4.20
CA ASN A 171 4.81 -4.41 3.37
C ASN A 171 3.52 -4.68 4.18
N SER A 172 3.32 -3.96 5.29
CA SER A 172 2.18 -4.16 6.17
C SER A 172 0.99 -3.31 5.72
N LEU A 173 0.25 -3.81 4.71
CA LEU A 173 -0.91 -3.10 4.14
C LEU A 173 -1.97 -2.78 5.20
N GLU A 174 -2.27 -3.73 6.07
CA GLU A 174 -3.30 -3.57 7.11
C GLU A 174 -2.90 -2.53 8.16
N CYS A 175 -1.61 -2.47 8.52
CA CYS A 175 -1.10 -1.39 9.38
C CYS A 175 -1.18 -0.04 8.66
N ALA A 176 -0.76 0.04 7.40
CA ALA A 176 -0.85 1.27 6.62
C ALA A 176 -2.31 1.75 6.51
N ALA A 177 -3.25 0.84 6.26
CA ALA A 177 -4.67 1.15 6.19
C ALA A 177 -5.19 1.70 7.52
N ALA A 178 -4.84 1.08 8.65
CA ALA A 178 -5.20 1.59 9.97
C ALA A 178 -4.62 2.99 10.25
N LEU A 179 -3.38 3.24 9.85
CA LEU A 179 -2.73 4.56 9.99
C LEU A 179 -3.38 5.62 9.09
N CYS A 180 -3.78 5.27 7.86
CA CYS A 180 -4.49 6.16 6.94
C CYS A 180 -5.90 6.54 7.44
N MET A 181 -6.46 5.86 8.44
CA MET A 181 -7.72 6.26 9.06
C MET A 181 -7.57 7.38 10.10
N LEU A 182 -6.34 7.76 10.48
CA LEU A 182 -6.10 8.81 11.46
C LEU A 182 -6.33 10.21 10.86
N PRO A 183 -6.90 11.17 11.61
CA PRO A 183 -7.17 12.53 11.13
C PRO A 183 -5.92 13.25 10.60
N ALA A 184 -4.78 12.97 11.23
CA ALA A 184 -3.49 13.55 10.87
C ALA A 184 -3.03 13.20 9.44
N VAL A 185 -3.63 12.18 8.81
CA VAL A 185 -3.34 11.80 7.42
C VAL A 185 -3.61 12.97 6.45
N ARG A 186 -4.56 13.85 6.80
CA ARG A 186 -4.92 15.03 6.02
C ARG A 186 -3.83 16.10 6.01
N GLY A 187 -2.93 16.08 7.00
CA GLY A 187 -1.84 17.04 7.14
C GLY A 187 -0.48 16.51 6.72
N ILE A 188 -0.40 15.31 6.12
CA ILE A 188 0.84 14.78 5.57
C ILE A 188 1.24 15.65 4.38
N SER A 189 2.50 16.08 4.32
CA SER A 189 3.01 16.90 3.23
C SER A 189 3.00 16.12 1.91
N ALA A 190 2.85 16.83 0.80
CA ALA A 190 2.96 16.26 -0.54
C ALA A 190 4.29 15.49 -0.72
N ASP A 191 5.42 16.07 -0.30
CA ASP A 191 6.74 15.45 -0.38
C ASP A 191 6.81 14.10 0.36
N ALA A 192 6.14 13.97 1.51
CA ALA A 192 6.11 12.72 2.25
C ALA A 192 5.25 11.66 1.53
N VAL A 193 4.11 12.06 0.95
CA VAL A 193 3.29 11.18 0.12
C VAL A 193 4.04 10.75 -1.14
N GLU A 194 4.76 11.66 -1.79
CA GLU A 194 5.62 11.36 -2.93
C GLU A 194 6.65 10.29 -2.58
N GLN A 195 7.41 10.47 -1.49
CA GLN A 195 8.42 9.51 -1.06
C GLN A 195 7.80 8.13 -0.76
N LEU A 196 6.62 8.10 -0.13
CA LEU A 196 5.88 6.87 0.15
C LEU A 196 5.40 6.19 -1.14
N LEU A 197 4.89 6.96 -2.11
CA LEU A 197 4.46 6.45 -3.41
C LEU A 197 5.64 5.90 -4.21
N GLN A 198 6.75 6.63 -4.29
CA GLN A 198 7.98 6.17 -4.95
C GLN A 198 8.49 4.88 -4.31
N ALA A 199 8.52 4.79 -2.98
CA ALA A 199 8.91 3.57 -2.28
C ALA A 199 7.92 2.42 -2.56
N ALA A 200 6.61 2.68 -2.55
CA ALA A 200 5.59 1.67 -2.80
C ALA A 200 5.66 1.13 -4.24
N VAL A 201 5.85 2.01 -5.23
CA VAL A 201 6.04 1.63 -6.63
C VAL A 201 7.34 0.87 -6.80
N LYS A 202 8.45 1.36 -6.22
CA LYS A 202 9.76 0.71 -6.34
C LYS A 202 9.74 -0.74 -5.83
N GLU A 203 9.01 -0.98 -4.76
CA GLU A 203 8.84 -2.29 -4.13
C GLU A 203 7.64 -3.07 -4.71
N ASP A 204 7.01 -2.56 -5.77
CA ASP A 204 5.91 -3.20 -6.50
C ASP A 204 4.66 -3.51 -5.65
N LYS A 205 4.33 -2.61 -4.72
CA LYS A 205 3.25 -2.76 -3.72
C LYS A 205 1.96 -2.07 -4.17
N LEU A 206 1.28 -2.64 -5.16
CA LEU A 206 0.04 -2.07 -5.74
C LEU A 206 -1.02 -1.65 -4.71
N GLN A 207 -1.30 -2.49 -3.71
CA GLN A 207 -2.33 -2.16 -2.71
C GLN A 207 -1.95 -0.96 -1.86
N LEU A 208 -0.66 -0.79 -1.58
CA LEU A 208 -0.15 0.37 -0.87
C LEU A 208 -0.23 1.62 -1.74
N VAL A 209 0.11 1.52 -3.04
CA VAL A 209 -0.09 2.62 -4.01
C VAL A 209 -1.55 3.06 -4.04
N ARG A 210 -2.50 2.11 -4.15
CA ARG A 210 -3.95 2.40 -4.12
C ARG A 210 -4.38 3.08 -2.83
N LEU A 211 -3.85 2.65 -1.69
CA LEU A 211 -4.14 3.26 -0.40
C LEU A 211 -3.59 4.71 -0.34
N LEU A 212 -2.34 4.92 -0.76
CA LEU A 212 -1.68 6.22 -0.74
C LEU A 212 -2.33 7.21 -1.71
N CYS A 213 -2.78 6.76 -2.89
CA CYS A 213 -3.52 7.60 -3.83
C CYS A 213 -4.87 8.12 -3.28
N ARG A 214 -5.39 7.51 -2.20
CA ARG A 214 -6.62 7.98 -1.51
C ARG A 214 -6.34 9.00 -0.41
N VAL A 215 -5.08 9.24 -0.07
CA VAL A 215 -4.70 10.27 0.90
C VAL A 215 -4.99 11.65 0.27
N PRO A 216 -5.64 12.60 0.98
CA PRO A 216 -6.03 13.88 0.38
C PRO A 216 -4.87 14.67 -0.25
N ALA A 217 -3.70 14.67 0.39
CA ALA A 217 -2.50 15.30 -0.15
C ALA A 217 -2.04 14.66 -1.48
N ALA A 218 -2.33 13.38 -1.72
CA ALA A 218 -2.04 12.73 -3.00
C ALA A 218 -2.89 13.30 -4.14
N ALA A 219 -4.14 13.64 -3.85
CA ALA A 219 -5.07 14.16 -4.85
C ALA A 219 -4.89 15.66 -5.10
N ALA A 220 -4.56 16.43 -4.07
CA ALA A 220 -4.53 17.89 -4.15
C ALA A 220 -3.14 18.47 -4.47
N ASP A 221 -2.07 17.89 -3.89
CA ASP A 221 -0.81 18.63 -3.72
C ASP A 221 0.42 17.93 -4.34
N ILE A 222 0.27 16.76 -4.97
CA ILE A 222 1.40 16.11 -5.65
C ILE A 222 1.80 16.95 -6.87
N SER A 223 3.07 17.35 -6.90
CA SER A 223 3.64 18.07 -8.05
C SER A 223 3.68 17.18 -9.30
N SER A 224 3.53 17.77 -10.48
CA SER A 224 3.62 17.04 -11.76
C SER A 224 4.97 16.32 -11.88
N ARG A 225 6.07 16.96 -11.50
CA ARG A 225 7.43 16.39 -11.50
C ARG A 225 7.57 15.17 -10.58
N ALA A 226 6.97 15.22 -9.38
CA ALA A 226 6.95 14.10 -8.46
C ALA A 226 6.21 12.90 -9.05
N LEU A 227 5.06 13.17 -9.68
CA LEU A 227 4.23 12.16 -10.31
C LEU A 227 4.91 11.56 -11.54
N GLU A 228 5.52 12.38 -12.40
CA GLU A 228 6.33 11.98 -13.54
C GLU A 228 7.40 10.97 -13.12
N LYS A 229 8.24 11.32 -12.14
CA LYS A 229 9.30 10.42 -11.65
C LYS A 229 8.75 9.11 -11.10
N THR A 230 7.59 9.16 -10.44
CA THR A 230 6.92 7.98 -9.90
C THR A 230 6.35 7.09 -11.01
N LEU A 231 5.74 7.69 -12.05
CA LEU A 231 5.27 7.01 -13.24
C LEU A 231 6.42 6.40 -14.03
N GLN A 232 7.52 7.12 -14.22
CA GLN A 232 8.71 6.62 -14.89
C GLN A 232 9.28 5.40 -14.16
N THR A 233 9.31 5.45 -12.82
CA THR A 233 9.68 4.30 -11.99
C THR A 233 8.73 3.12 -12.25
N ALA A 234 7.41 3.33 -12.24
CA ALA A 234 6.43 2.28 -12.50
C ALA A 234 6.63 1.66 -13.90
N VAL A 235 6.72 2.49 -14.94
CA VAL A 235 6.89 2.08 -16.33
C VAL A 235 8.18 1.28 -16.53
N SER A 236 9.28 1.71 -15.91
CA SER A 236 10.57 1.01 -15.99
C SER A 236 10.58 -0.38 -15.32
N GLN A 237 9.62 -0.67 -14.44
CA GLN A 237 9.50 -1.97 -13.77
C GLN A 237 8.67 -2.95 -14.61
N GLN A 238 9.25 -3.40 -15.71
CA GLN A 238 8.62 -4.26 -16.72
C GLN A 238 8.21 -5.66 -16.21
N ARG A 239 8.71 -6.10 -15.05
CA ARG A 239 8.69 -7.51 -14.64
C ARG A 239 7.40 -7.98 -13.95
N SER A 240 6.49 -7.09 -13.63
CA SER A 240 5.29 -7.44 -12.86
C SER A 240 4.01 -6.88 -13.43
N SER A 241 2.94 -7.68 -13.37
CA SER A 241 1.58 -7.23 -13.72
C SER A 241 1.08 -6.10 -12.81
N THR A 242 1.68 -5.98 -11.62
CA THR A 242 1.41 -4.93 -10.63
C THR A 242 1.94 -3.57 -11.05
N SER A 243 3.05 -3.49 -11.79
CA SER A 243 3.54 -2.23 -12.38
C SER A 243 2.49 -1.56 -13.27
N VAL A 244 1.84 -2.33 -14.15
CA VAL A 244 0.78 -1.84 -15.04
C VAL A 244 -0.38 -1.23 -14.23
N SER A 245 -0.81 -1.93 -13.18
CA SER A 245 -1.87 -1.44 -12.29
C SER A 245 -1.44 -0.22 -11.48
N CYS A 246 -0.16 -0.08 -11.14
CA CYS A 246 0.39 1.11 -10.51
C CYS A 246 0.34 2.29 -11.49
N THR A 247 0.75 2.10 -12.75
CA THR A 247 0.68 3.13 -13.79
C THR A 247 -0.75 3.61 -14.00
N GLU A 248 -1.72 2.69 -14.09
CA GLU A 248 -3.15 3.02 -14.16
C GLU A 248 -3.59 3.89 -12.98
N GLN A 249 -3.27 3.45 -11.75
CA GLN A 249 -3.67 4.16 -10.55
C GLN A 249 -3.02 5.55 -10.44
N LEU A 250 -1.76 5.68 -10.86
CA LEU A 250 -1.04 6.97 -10.87
C LEU A 250 -1.58 7.90 -11.96
N CYS A 251 -1.94 7.37 -13.14
CA CYS A 251 -2.58 8.13 -14.21
C CYS A 251 -3.97 8.66 -13.82
N SER A 252 -4.63 8.03 -12.84
CA SER A 252 -5.93 8.49 -12.32
C SER A 252 -5.84 9.68 -11.35
N LEU A 253 -4.63 10.05 -10.91
CA LEU A 253 -4.45 11.19 -10.01
C LEU A 253 -4.64 12.52 -10.75
N PRO A 254 -5.24 13.55 -10.11
CA PRO A 254 -5.41 14.88 -10.75
C PRO A 254 -4.10 15.49 -11.24
N GLY A 255 -2.97 15.25 -10.54
CA GLY A 255 -1.66 15.71 -10.99
C GLY A 255 -1.25 15.21 -12.38
N ALA A 256 -1.81 14.08 -12.86
CA ALA A 256 -1.46 13.48 -14.15
C ALA A 256 -1.95 14.33 -15.34
N SER A 257 -3.00 15.14 -15.14
CA SER A 257 -3.44 16.09 -16.17
C SER A 257 -2.45 17.25 -16.35
N ASN A 258 -1.64 17.54 -15.34
CA ASN A 258 -0.69 18.67 -15.31
C ASN A 258 0.73 18.29 -15.76
N LEU A 259 0.93 17.04 -16.20
CA LEU A 259 2.19 16.61 -16.81
C LEU A 259 2.43 17.35 -18.13
N SER A 260 3.68 17.78 -18.36
CA SER A 260 4.07 18.47 -19.58
C SER A 260 3.98 17.54 -20.81
N THR A 261 4.00 18.11 -22.01
CA THR A 261 4.10 17.33 -23.26
C THR A 261 5.38 16.51 -23.30
N ASP A 262 6.50 17.12 -22.89
CA ASP A 262 7.82 16.50 -22.90
C ASP A 262 7.90 15.35 -21.88
N ASP A 263 7.33 15.52 -20.69
CA ASP A 263 7.24 14.48 -19.66
C ASP A 263 6.47 13.27 -20.20
N LYS A 264 5.38 13.51 -20.96
CA LYS A 264 4.57 12.44 -21.53
C LYS A 264 5.25 11.73 -22.68
N GLU A 265 5.93 12.48 -23.55
CA GLU A 265 6.74 11.88 -24.61
C GLU A 265 7.79 10.94 -24.00
N GLN A 266 8.51 11.39 -22.97
CA GLN A 266 9.49 10.56 -22.26
C GLN A 266 8.86 9.32 -21.61
N LEU A 267 7.70 9.46 -20.97
CA LEU A 267 6.98 8.33 -20.37
C LEU A 267 6.48 7.33 -21.43
N LEU A 268 5.98 7.81 -22.57
CA LEU A 268 5.53 6.97 -23.68
C LEU A 268 6.71 6.26 -24.34
N GLN A 269 7.82 6.95 -24.56
CA GLN A 269 9.05 6.35 -25.05
C GLN A 269 9.57 5.29 -24.08
N ALA A 270 9.60 5.56 -22.78
CA ALA A 270 9.98 4.57 -21.79
C ALA A 270 9.04 3.34 -21.80
N ALA A 271 7.72 3.54 -21.93
CA ALA A 271 6.76 2.43 -22.00
C ALA A 271 6.93 1.58 -23.27
N GLU A 272 7.28 2.24 -24.37
CA GLU A 272 7.58 1.64 -25.66
C GLU A 272 8.88 0.82 -25.63
N GLU A 273 9.96 1.37 -25.08
CA GLU A 273 11.24 0.66 -24.85
C GLU A 273 11.05 -0.58 -23.96
N GLN A 274 10.10 -0.51 -23.03
CA GLN A 274 9.69 -1.64 -22.18
C GLN A 274 8.61 -2.52 -22.84
N GLN A 275 8.23 -2.28 -24.10
CA GLN A 275 7.19 -3.01 -24.84
C GLN A 275 5.88 -3.20 -24.04
N ASN A 276 5.54 -2.26 -23.14
CA ASN A 276 4.43 -2.40 -22.21
C ASN A 276 3.18 -1.72 -22.78
N VAL A 277 2.46 -2.48 -23.61
CA VAL A 277 1.26 -2.04 -24.33
C VAL A 277 0.22 -1.41 -23.39
N VAL A 278 0.03 -1.97 -22.21
CA VAL A 278 -1.00 -1.51 -21.26
C VAL A 278 -0.58 -0.20 -20.61
N CYS A 279 0.69 -0.03 -20.23
CA CYS A 279 1.21 1.26 -19.79
C CYS A 279 1.07 2.32 -20.88
N THR A 280 1.45 2.01 -22.12
CA THR A 280 1.29 2.91 -23.27
C THR A 280 -0.18 3.31 -23.44
N GLN A 281 -1.11 2.36 -23.31
CA GLN A 281 -2.55 2.64 -23.37
C GLN A 281 -3.00 3.61 -22.28
N HIS A 282 -2.59 3.42 -21.02
CA HIS A 282 -2.97 4.32 -19.93
C HIS A 282 -2.36 5.72 -20.10
N LEU A 283 -1.10 5.81 -20.53
CA LEU A 283 -0.41 7.07 -20.78
C LEU A 283 -1.06 7.86 -21.94
N CYS A 284 -1.47 7.18 -23.01
CA CYS A 284 -2.17 7.80 -24.14
C CYS A 284 -3.57 8.35 -23.78
N ARG A 285 -4.17 7.91 -22.66
CA ARG A 285 -5.47 8.43 -22.18
C ARG A 285 -5.34 9.73 -21.38
N LEU A 286 -4.12 10.17 -21.06
CA LEU A 286 -3.91 11.41 -20.31
C LEU A 286 -4.21 12.64 -21.18
N PRO A 287 -4.79 13.73 -20.63
CA PRO A 287 -5.18 14.91 -21.41
C PRO A 287 -4.05 15.52 -22.26
N ALA A 288 -2.84 15.69 -21.73
CA ALA A 288 -1.73 16.20 -22.55
C ALA A 288 -1.15 15.21 -23.57
N ALA A 289 -1.62 13.96 -23.65
CA ALA A 289 -1.39 13.14 -24.85
C ALA A 289 -2.17 13.69 -26.06
N ALA A 290 -3.23 14.48 -25.81
CA ALA A 290 -3.96 15.30 -26.79
C ALA A 290 -3.21 16.61 -27.17
N GLN A 291 -2.00 16.82 -26.65
CA GLN A 291 -1.15 17.98 -26.98
C GLN A 291 0.16 17.59 -27.69
N LEU A 292 0.36 16.30 -28.00
CA LEU A 292 1.52 15.86 -28.77
C LEU A 292 1.42 16.39 -30.20
N ASP A 293 2.53 16.78 -30.81
CA ASP A 293 2.51 17.14 -32.23
C ASP A 293 2.67 15.91 -33.14
N SER A 294 2.47 16.10 -34.45
CA SER A 294 2.58 15.00 -35.41
C SER A 294 4.00 14.43 -35.49
N ALA A 295 5.04 15.24 -35.22
CA ALA A 295 6.42 14.79 -35.24
C ALA A 295 6.74 13.86 -34.06
N GLN A 296 6.28 14.20 -32.86
CA GLN A 296 6.39 13.38 -31.65
C GLN A 296 5.66 12.04 -31.80
N VAL A 297 4.42 12.07 -32.32
CA VAL A 297 3.65 10.83 -32.57
C VAL A 297 4.34 9.95 -33.61
N LEU A 298 4.87 10.56 -34.67
CA LEU A 298 5.60 9.86 -35.73
C LEU A 298 6.91 9.25 -35.19
N GLN A 299 7.63 9.95 -34.30
CA GLN A 299 8.82 9.44 -33.63
C GLN A 299 8.50 8.24 -32.72
N LEU A 300 7.42 8.31 -31.93
CA LEU A 300 6.97 7.20 -31.08
C LEU A 300 6.57 5.98 -31.90
N LEU A 301 5.85 6.17 -33.01
CA LEU A 301 5.50 5.07 -33.92
C LEU A 301 6.74 4.46 -34.58
N GLN A 302 7.69 5.27 -35.00
CA GLN A 302 8.95 4.78 -35.56
C GLN A 302 9.77 3.98 -34.55
N ALA A 303 9.81 4.40 -33.29
CA ALA A 303 10.46 3.65 -32.22
C ALA A 303 9.78 2.29 -32.02
N ALA A 304 8.45 2.27 -31.92
CA ALA A 304 7.62 1.06 -31.79
C ALA A 304 7.83 0.06 -32.92
N MET A 305 7.98 0.53 -34.17
CA MET A 305 8.26 -0.35 -35.31
C MET A 305 9.66 -0.96 -35.24
N ARG A 306 10.68 -0.18 -34.86
CA ARG A 306 12.07 -0.67 -34.75
C ARG A 306 12.22 -1.76 -33.68
N HIS A 307 11.52 -1.65 -32.55
CA HIS A 307 11.55 -2.67 -31.52
C HIS A 307 10.84 -3.96 -31.94
N ASN A 308 9.83 -3.88 -32.82
CA ASN A 308 9.10 -5.06 -33.30
C ASN A 308 9.95 -5.94 -34.23
N ASP A 309 10.87 -5.35 -35.01
CA ASP A 309 11.75 -6.11 -35.92
C ASP A 309 12.83 -6.91 -35.18
N ALA A 310 13.29 -6.43 -34.02
CA ALA A 310 14.36 -7.09 -33.26
C ALA A 310 13.96 -8.49 -32.76
N ASP A 311 12.70 -8.66 -32.31
CA ASP A 311 12.21 -9.90 -31.71
C ASP A 311 11.97 -11.02 -32.74
N HIS A 312 11.72 -10.68 -34.01
CA HIS A 312 11.40 -11.66 -35.05
C HIS A 312 12.63 -12.37 -35.64
N SER A 313 13.85 -11.92 -35.32
CA SER A 313 15.08 -12.52 -35.82
C SER A 313 15.43 -13.89 -35.21
N SER A 314 14.76 -14.31 -34.13
CA SER A 314 15.15 -15.50 -33.35
C SER A 314 14.10 -16.61 -33.26
N SER A 315 12.89 -16.44 -33.83
CA SER A 315 11.91 -17.54 -33.92
C SER A 315 10.96 -17.34 -35.10
N PRO A 316 10.82 -18.30 -36.04
CA PRO A 316 9.90 -18.18 -37.16
C PRO A 316 8.46 -18.09 -36.64
N CYS A 317 7.82 -16.93 -36.85
CA CYS A 317 6.44 -16.70 -36.47
C CYS A 317 5.51 -17.74 -37.09
N VAL A 318 4.96 -18.63 -36.27
CA VAL A 318 3.81 -19.44 -36.67
C VAL A 318 2.61 -18.50 -36.77
N LEU A 319 2.19 -18.22 -38.00
CA LEU A 319 1.01 -17.42 -38.32
C LEU A 319 -0.25 -18.16 -37.87
N THR A 320 -0.70 -17.94 -36.64
CA THR A 320 -2.06 -18.27 -36.24
C THR A 320 -2.97 -17.09 -36.59
N HIS A 321 -4.02 -17.33 -37.38
CA HIS A 321 -4.91 -16.35 -38.00
C HIS A 321 -5.87 -15.62 -37.03
N SER A 322 -5.57 -15.53 -35.74
CA SER A 322 -6.42 -14.80 -34.79
C SER A 322 -5.54 -14.00 -33.83
N TRP A 323 -5.17 -12.79 -34.25
CA TRP A 323 -4.62 -11.79 -33.34
C TRP A 323 -5.76 -11.30 -32.45
N SER A 324 -5.71 -11.65 -31.16
CA SER A 324 -6.54 -11.01 -30.14
C SER A 324 -5.76 -9.83 -29.59
N PRO A 325 -6.34 -8.61 -29.50
CA PRO A 325 -5.66 -7.40 -29.00
C PRO A 325 -5.14 -7.54 -27.55
N GLU A 326 -5.49 -8.61 -26.85
CA GLU A 326 -5.02 -8.93 -25.50
C GLU A 326 -3.69 -9.70 -25.44
N GLN A 327 -3.17 -10.20 -26.57
CA GLN A 327 -1.90 -10.91 -26.56
C GLN A 327 -0.72 -9.93 -26.48
N HIS A 328 0.06 -10.03 -25.40
CA HIS A 328 1.20 -9.16 -25.01
C HIS A 328 2.43 -9.25 -25.93
N GLY A 329 2.24 -9.27 -27.25
CA GLY A 329 3.33 -9.25 -28.22
C GLY A 329 3.84 -7.83 -28.49
N SER A 330 5.09 -7.74 -28.95
CA SER A 330 5.80 -6.53 -29.38
C SER A 330 5.02 -5.62 -30.33
N GLY A 331 4.14 -6.17 -31.18
CA GLY A 331 3.29 -5.39 -32.09
C GLY A 331 2.13 -4.64 -31.42
N GLY A 332 1.82 -4.91 -30.14
CA GLY A 332 0.69 -4.28 -29.46
C GLY A 332 0.86 -2.77 -29.26
N CYS A 333 2.10 -2.29 -29.04
CA CYS A 333 2.37 -0.86 -28.87
C CYS A 333 2.05 -0.07 -30.14
N VAL A 334 2.46 -0.58 -31.32
CA VAL A 334 2.16 0.05 -32.62
C VAL A 334 0.67 0.15 -32.83
N ALA A 335 -0.06 -0.96 -32.65
CA ALA A 335 -1.52 -0.98 -32.79
C ALA A 335 -2.20 0.01 -31.83
N GLN A 336 -1.74 0.10 -30.58
CA GLN A 336 -2.32 0.99 -29.58
C GLN A 336 -2.06 2.47 -29.87
N LEU A 337 -0.83 2.82 -30.26
CA LEU A 337 -0.45 4.17 -30.66
C LEU A 337 -1.20 4.61 -31.91
N CYS A 338 -1.33 3.72 -32.91
CA CYS A 338 -2.13 3.98 -34.10
C CYS A 338 -3.59 4.19 -33.72
N THR A 339 -4.17 3.34 -32.87
CA THR A 339 -5.59 3.44 -32.52
C THR A 339 -5.92 4.71 -31.73
N LEU A 340 -5.05 5.12 -30.80
CA LEU A 340 -5.35 6.22 -29.87
C LEU A 340 -4.85 7.59 -30.36
N LEU A 341 -3.66 7.66 -30.95
CA LEU A 341 -3.00 8.93 -31.28
C LEU A 341 -3.10 9.26 -32.77
N ALA A 342 -2.85 8.30 -33.67
CA ALA A 342 -2.72 8.61 -35.10
C ALA A 342 -3.91 9.39 -35.73
N PRO A 343 -5.20 9.11 -35.42
CA PRO A 343 -6.33 9.85 -35.98
C PRO A 343 -6.35 11.33 -35.65
N GLN A 344 -5.70 11.70 -34.54
CA GLN A 344 -5.75 13.06 -34.03
C GLN A 344 -4.66 13.93 -34.66
N TYR A 345 -3.59 13.33 -35.19
CA TYR A 345 -2.36 14.04 -35.51
C TYR A 345 -1.77 13.76 -36.88
N LEU A 346 -2.00 12.57 -37.44
CA LEU A 346 -1.37 12.18 -38.69
C LEU A 346 -2.33 12.36 -39.85
N GLY A 347 -1.87 13.03 -40.90
CA GLY A 347 -2.57 13.08 -42.16
C GLY A 347 -2.40 11.79 -42.97
N ASP A 348 -3.28 11.55 -43.94
CA ASP A 348 -3.25 10.37 -44.83
C ASP A 348 -1.87 10.16 -45.47
N ALA A 349 -1.19 11.25 -45.85
CA ALA A 349 0.14 11.19 -46.44
C ALA A 349 1.23 10.71 -45.46
N GLU A 350 1.12 11.03 -44.17
CA GLU A 350 2.07 10.59 -43.14
C GLU A 350 1.82 9.13 -42.77
N LEU A 351 0.54 8.72 -42.67
CA LEU A 351 0.15 7.32 -42.48
C LEU A 351 0.64 6.44 -43.64
N ALA A 352 0.47 6.87 -44.89
CA ALA A 352 0.97 6.17 -46.06
C ALA A 352 2.50 6.01 -46.02
N ARG A 353 3.24 7.09 -45.68
CA ARG A 353 4.70 7.04 -45.52
C ARG A 353 5.13 6.09 -44.41
N LEU A 354 4.40 6.05 -43.29
CA LEU A 354 4.67 5.11 -42.21
C LEU A 354 4.41 3.66 -42.62
N ALA A 355 3.33 3.39 -43.37
CA ALA A 355 3.03 2.06 -43.89
C ALA A 355 4.11 1.58 -44.88
N ASP A 356 4.59 2.46 -45.75
CA ASP A 356 5.69 2.15 -46.67
C ASP A 356 7.00 1.94 -45.91
N ALA A 357 7.31 2.78 -44.92
CA ALA A 357 8.49 2.61 -44.07
C ALA A 357 8.45 1.25 -43.32
N ALA A 358 7.32 0.90 -42.72
CA ALA A 358 7.12 -0.40 -42.06
C ALA A 358 7.32 -1.57 -43.03
N SER A 359 6.81 -1.45 -44.26
CA SER A 359 6.99 -2.47 -45.29
C SER A 359 8.46 -2.61 -45.71
N THR A 360 9.21 -1.50 -45.81
CA THR A 360 10.64 -1.53 -46.14
C THR A 360 11.52 -2.08 -45.02
N GLN A 361 11.09 -1.95 -43.76
CA GLN A 361 11.79 -2.48 -42.58
C GLN A 361 11.51 -3.97 -42.35
N GLY A 362 10.53 -4.55 -43.05
CA GLY A 362 10.18 -5.96 -42.95
C GLY A 362 9.03 -6.27 -41.98
N CYS A 363 8.46 -5.26 -41.29
CA CYS A 363 7.26 -5.43 -40.48
C CYS A 363 5.99 -5.43 -41.35
N ALA A 364 5.78 -6.49 -42.14
CA ALA A 364 4.60 -6.64 -43.00
C ALA A 364 3.27 -6.49 -42.25
N LYS A 365 3.20 -6.99 -41.00
CA LYS A 365 2.02 -6.84 -40.13
C LYS A 365 1.77 -5.41 -39.70
N CYS A 366 2.81 -4.65 -39.34
CA CYS A 366 2.67 -3.24 -39.01
C CYS A 366 2.17 -2.45 -40.23
N ALA A 367 2.73 -2.73 -41.41
CA ALA A 367 2.33 -2.10 -42.66
C ALA A 367 0.87 -2.41 -43.03
N GLU A 368 0.43 -3.65 -42.85
CA GLU A 368 -0.97 -4.06 -43.03
C GLU A 368 -1.90 -3.34 -42.05
N GLN A 369 -1.55 -3.32 -40.75
CA GLN A 369 -2.33 -2.60 -39.73
C GLN A 369 -2.43 -1.10 -40.01
N LEU A 370 -1.34 -0.46 -40.45
CA LEU A 370 -1.34 0.95 -40.82
C LEU A 370 -2.23 1.22 -42.04
N ARG A 371 -2.26 0.32 -43.03
CA ARG A 371 -3.15 0.43 -44.20
C ARG A 371 -4.61 0.20 -43.84
N GLU A 372 -4.91 -0.80 -43.00
CA GLU A 372 -6.26 -1.02 -42.48
C GLU A 372 -6.75 0.20 -41.71
N PHE A 373 -5.86 0.82 -40.94
CA PHE A 373 -6.15 2.02 -40.19
C PHE A 373 -6.41 3.24 -41.07
N ASP A 374 -5.60 3.45 -42.11
CA ASP A 374 -5.80 4.51 -43.11
C ASP A 374 -7.19 4.36 -43.77
N VAL A 375 -7.55 3.15 -44.20
CA VAL A 375 -8.90 2.87 -44.74
C VAL A 375 -10.00 3.18 -43.72
N ALA A 376 -9.83 2.80 -42.45
CA ALA A 376 -10.78 3.12 -41.39
C ALA A 376 -10.91 4.63 -41.14
N CYS A 377 -9.81 5.38 -41.19
CA CYS A 377 -9.81 6.84 -41.09
C CYS A 377 -10.55 7.50 -42.28
N GLN A 378 -10.27 7.07 -43.51
CA GLN A 378 -10.95 7.56 -44.72
C GLN A 378 -12.47 7.32 -44.68
N LEU A 379 -12.91 6.19 -44.11
CA LEU A 379 -14.33 5.90 -43.91
C LEU A 379 -14.95 6.82 -42.83
N ARG A 380 -14.23 7.14 -41.75
CA ARG A 380 -14.70 8.07 -40.71
C ARG A 380 -14.82 9.51 -41.22
N THR A 381 -13.85 9.98 -42.00
CA THR A 381 -13.94 11.32 -42.61
C THR A 381 -15.09 11.40 -43.60
N SER A 382 -15.26 10.37 -44.43
CA SER A 382 -16.39 10.27 -45.37
C SER A 382 -17.75 10.26 -44.67
N THR A 383 -17.89 9.52 -43.55
CA THR A 383 -19.15 9.48 -42.78
C THR A 383 -19.44 10.77 -42.05
N ALA A 384 -18.42 11.45 -41.49
CA ALA A 384 -18.59 12.77 -40.88
C ALA A 384 -19.03 13.84 -41.90
N GLU A 385 -18.46 13.81 -43.11
CA GLU A 385 -18.89 14.70 -44.19
C GLU A 385 -20.31 14.39 -44.66
N LEU A 386 -20.68 13.11 -44.74
CA LEU A 386 -22.04 12.69 -45.05
C LEU A 386 -23.05 13.17 -43.98
N ASP A 387 -22.72 13.05 -42.69
CA ASP A 387 -23.57 13.55 -41.59
C ASP A 387 -23.73 15.07 -41.66
N LYS A 388 -22.64 15.79 -41.95
CA LYS A 388 -22.68 17.24 -42.15
C LYS A 388 -23.58 17.64 -43.33
N GLN A 389 -23.50 16.93 -44.45
CA GLN A 389 -24.38 17.14 -45.60
C GLN A 389 -25.84 16.81 -45.30
N LEU A 390 -26.11 15.76 -44.52
CA LEU A 390 -27.46 15.40 -44.07
C LEU A 390 -28.05 16.47 -43.15
N ARG A 391 -27.27 16.98 -42.17
CA ARG A 391 -27.72 18.07 -41.29
C ARG A 391 -28.01 19.36 -42.06
N LEU A 392 -27.18 19.71 -43.05
CA LEU A 392 -27.43 20.87 -43.92
C LEU A 392 -28.72 20.70 -44.73
N LYS A 393 -28.96 19.52 -45.31
CA LYS A 393 -30.20 19.23 -46.04
C LYS A 393 -31.43 19.25 -45.14
N LEU A 394 -31.35 18.72 -43.92
CA LEU A 394 -32.46 18.76 -42.98
C LEU A 394 -32.76 20.18 -42.50
N HIS A 395 -31.74 21.02 -42.25
CA HIS A 395 -31.97 22.41 -41.88
C HIS A 395 -32.63 23.23 -42.98
N LEU A 396 -32.29 22.98 -44.24
CA LEU A 396 -32.91 23.64 -45.40
C LEU A 396 -34.36 23.21 -45.61
N ASN A 397 -34.72 21.99 -45.24
CA ASN A 397 -36.06 21.44 -45.47
C ASN A 397 -37.06 21.67 -44.31
N PHE A 398 -36.59 22.02 -43.11
CA PHE A 398 -37.44 22.21 -41.92
C PHE A 398 -37.32 23.63 -41.31
N GLY A 399 -36.75 24.58 -42.05
CA GLY A 399 -36.51 25.96 -41.60
C GLY A 399 -37.52 27.01 -42.09
N GLU A 400 -38.56 26.61 -42.83
CA GLU A 400 -39.77 27.41 -43.11
C GLU A 400 -40.95 26.84 -42.31
#